data_AF-G9EN80-F1
#
_entry.id   AF-G9EN80-F1
#
_cell.length_a   1.000
_cell.length_b   1.000
_cell.length_c   1.000
_cell.angle_alpha   90.00
_cell.angle_beta   90.00
_cell.angle_gamma   90.00
#
_symmetry.space_group_name_H-M   'P 1'
#
loop_
_entity.id
_entity.type
_entity.pdbx_description
1 polymer ?
#
loop_
_entity_poly.entity_id
_entity_poly.type
_entity_poly.pdbx_seq_one_letter_code
_entity_poly.pdbx_strand_id
1 'polypeptide(L)' 'MLNDLKQSPFKALASLGKTLTSWKDEVARMWRFTKSNGITEGFHRKMKLTQRSAYGFRNFENYRGVLRCSAGD' A
#
# COMPACT_ATOMS: atom_id res chain seq x y z
N MET A 1 10.07 -2.49 28.57
CA MET A 1 9.13 -2.80 27.46
C MET A 1 9.84 -3.18 26.15
N LEU A 2 10.56 -2.28 25.45
CA LEU A 2 11.23 -2.65 24.18
C LEU A 2 12.39 -3.65 24.36
N ASN A 3 13.13 -3.54 25.46
CA ASN A 3 14.16 -4.53 25.81
C ASN A 3 13.55 -5.89 26.15
N ASP A 4 12.44 -5.90 26.87
CA ASP A 4 11.72 -7.13 27.23
C ASP A 4 11.19 -7.85 25.97
N LEU A 5 10.71 -7.09 24.98
CA LEU A 5 10.30 -7.64 23.67
C LEU A 5 11.48 -8.26 22.91
N LYS A 6 12.66 -7.63 22.94
CA LYS A 6 13.88 -8.14 22.29
C LYS A 6 14.47 -9.37 22.96
N GLN A 7 14.32 -9.46 24.28
CA GLN A 7 14.79 -10.59 25.09
C GLN A 7 13.76 -11.73 25.17
N SER A 8 12.59 -11.56 24.54
CA SER A 8 11.57 -12.60 24.49
C SER A 8 12.10 -13.87 23.80
N PRO A 9 11.84 -15.06 24.36
CA PRO A 9 12.22 -16.32 23.74
C PRO A 9 11.45 -16.61 22.43
N PHE A 10 10.36 -15.87 22.19
CA PHE A 10 9.60 -15.96 20.96
C PHE A 10 10.23 -15.10 19.87
N LYS A 11 10.74 -15.75 18.80
CA LYS A 11 11.37 -15.07 17.65
C LYS A 11 10.51 -13.97 17.04
N ALA A 12 9.19 -14.15 16.99
CA ALA A 12 8.26 -13.15 16.47
C ALA A 12 8.25 -11.87 17.32
N LEU A 13 8.26 -12.00 18.65
CA LEU A 13 8.28 -10.88 19.60
C LEU A 13 9.64 -10.17 19.58
N ALA A 14 10.74 -10.92 19.49
CA ALA A 14 12.08 -10.36 19.34
C ALA A 14 12.24 -9.58 18.02
N SER A 15 11.68 -10.11 16.92
CA SER A 15 11.65 -9.43 15.62
C SER A 15 10.83 -8.14 15.70
N LEU A 16 9.66 -8.19 16.31
CA LEU A 16 8.81 -7.01 16.51
C LEU A 16 9.50 -5.92 17.34
N GLY A 17 10.19 -6.29 18.43
CA GLY A 17 10.97 -5.34 19.24
C GLY A 17 12.11 -4.67 18.47
N LYS A 18 12.77 -5.40 17.55
CA LYS A 18 13.78 -4.84 16.63
C LYS A 18 13.16 -3.87 15.63
N THR A 19 12.07 -4.27 14.98
CA THR A 19 11.33 -3.42 14.03
C THR A 19 10.85 -2.13 14.70
N LEU A 20 10.19 -2.22 15.85
CA LEU A 20 9.73 -1.03 16.58
C LEU A 20 10.88 -0.10 16.98
N THR A 21 12.05 -0.65 17.34
CA THR A 21 13.22 0.19 17.63
C THR A 21 13.74 0.89 16.38
N SER A 22 13.77 0.20 15.24
CA SER A 22 14.27 0.75 13.98
C SER A 22 13.36 1.82 13.38
N TRP A 23 12.07 1.80 13.69
CA TRP A 23 11.06 2.70 13.12
C TRP A 23 10.56 3.76 14.10
N LYS A 24 11.10 3.81 15.32
CA LYS A 24 10.60 4.71 16.38
C LYS A 24 10.65 6.19 15.98
N ASP A 25 11.67 6.59 15.23
CA ASP A 25 11.92 7.99 14.87
C ASP A 25 11.01 8.41 13.71
N GLU A 26 10.72 7.51 12.78
CA GLU A 26 9.74 7.67 11.70
C GLU A 26 8.32 7.78 12.28
N VAL A 27 7.96 6.91 13.22
CA VAL A 27 6.66 6.98 13.90
C VAL A 27 6.53 8.28 14.68
N ALA A 28 7.56 8.70 15.42
CA ALA A 28 7.56 9.99 16.11
C ALA A 28 7.43 11.17 15.14
N ARG A 29 8.04 11.09 13.95
CA ARG A 29 7.91 12.09 12.88
C ARG A 29 6.49 12.15 12.31
N MET A 30 5.80 11.02 12.12
CA MET A 30 4.39 11.02 11.70
C MET A 30 3.49 11.73 12.70
N TRP A 31 3.80 11.68 14.00
CA TRP A 31 3.01 12.38 15.02
C TRP A 31 3.33 13.87 15.07
N ARG A 32 4.56 14.26 14.75
CA ARG A 32 4.99 15.67 14.64
C ARG A 32 4.46 16.37 13.39
N PHE A 33 4.30 15.64 12.30
CA PHE A 33 3.84 16.20 11.03
C PHE A 33 2.46 15.64 10.69
N THR A 34 1.44 16.49 10.69
CA THR A 34 0.06 16.15 10.27
C THR A 34 -0.05 16.04 8.74
N LYS A 35 0.89 15.33 8.10
CA LYS A 35 0.84 15.02 6.67
C LYS A 35 0.18 13.66 6.52
N SER A 36 -0.98 13.64 5.87
CA SER A 36 -1.64 12.38 5.56
C SER A 36 -0.95 11.70 4.38
N ASN A 37 -0.91 10.36 4.40
CA ASN A 37 -0.50 9.55 3.23
C ASN A 37 -1.51 9.61 2.07
N GLY A 38 -2.50 10.51 2.12
CA GLY A 38 -3.54 10.61 1.10
C GLY A 38 -2.99 10.95 -0.30
N ILE A 39 -1.90 11.71 -0.38
CA ILE A 39 -1.27 12.04 -1.67
C ILE A 39 -0.63 10.79 -2.30
N THR A 40 0.13 10.02 -1.52
CA THR A 40 0.80 8.79 -2.00
C THR A 40 -0.21 7.70 -2.34
N GLU A 41 -1.28 7.56 -1.54
CA GLU A 41 -2.42 6.69 -1.85
C GLU A 41 -3.14 7.11 -3.13
N GLY A 42 -3.33 8.42 -3.35
CA GLY A 42 -3.90 8.97 -4.58
C GLY A 42 -3.05 8.64 -5.81
N PHE A 43 -1.73 8.75 -5.70
CA PHE A 43 -0.80 8.34 -6.76
C PHE A 43 -0.86 6.83 -7.03
N HIS A 44 -0.84 6.00 -5.98
CA HIS A 44 -0.97 4.55 -6.12
C HIS A 44 -2.30 4.15 -6.78
N ARG A 45 -3.40 4.83 -6.44
CA ARG A 45 -4.71 4.60 -7.07
C ARG A 45 -4.69 4.97 -8.55
N LYS A 46 -4.18 6.16 -8.90
CA LYS A 46 -4.06 6.59 -10.31
C LYS A 46 -3.21 5.60 -11.12
N MET A 47 -2.05 5.21 -10.59
CA MET A 47 -1.17 4.22 -11.23
C MET A 47 -1.88 2.88 -11.49
N LYS A 48 -2.60 2.33 -10.49
CA LYS A 48 -3.37 1.09 -10.67
C LYS A 48 -4.49 1.23 -11.69
N LEU A 49 -5.19 2.37 -11.72
CA LEU A 49 -6.24 2.64 -12.72
C LEU A 49 -5.65 2.66 -14.14
N THR A 50 -4.54 3.39 -14.34
CA THR A 50 -3.85 3.41 -15.64
C THR A 50 -3.43 2.01 -16.08
N GLN A 51 -2.89 1.19 -15.18
CA GLN A 51 -2.52 -0.20 -15.51
C GLN A 51 -3.74 -1.06 -15.90
N ARG A 52 -4.85 -0.94 -15.17
CA ARG A 52 -6.09 -1.69 -15.47
C ARG A 52 -6.69 -1.28 -16.81
N SER A 53 -6.75 0.02 -17.10
CA SER A 53 -7.19 0.54 -18.39
C SER A 53 -6.25 0.08 -19.52
N ALA A 54 -4.93 0.17 -19.31
CA ALA A 54 -3.91 -0.26 -20.26
C ALA A 54 -3.99 -1.75 -20.60
N TYR A 55 -4.39 -2.60 -19.65
CA TYR A 55 -4.51 -4.05 -19.85
C TYR A 55 -5.51 -4.43 -20.97
N GLY A 56 -6.59 -3.66 -21.12
CA GLY A 56 -7.58 -3.85 -22.19
C GLY A 56 -7.10 -3.48 -23.60
N PHE A 57 -6.02 -2.71 -23.72
CA PHE A 57 -5.49 -2.28 -25.03
C PHE A 57 -4.53 -3.30 -25.67
N ARG A 58 -4.03 -4.27 -24.90
CA ARG A 58 -3.19 -5.37 -25.44
C ARG A 58 -4.01 -6.53 -26.03
N ASN A 59 -5.29 -6.67 -25.67
CA ASN A 59 -6.17 -7.70 -26.22
C ASN A 59 -7.44 -7.06 -26.84
N PHE A 60 -7.48 -7.03 -28.17
CA PHE A 60 -8.56 -6.41 -28.96
C PHE A 60 -9.95 -7.04 -28.71
N GLU A 61 -10.01 -8.30 -28.24
CA GLU A 61 -11.26 -8.98 -27.87
C GLU A 61 -11.87 -8.43 -26.58
N ASN A 62 -11.05 -8.16 -25.55
CA ASN A 62 -11.52 -7.58 -24.28
C ASN A 62 -11.97 -6.12 -24.45
N TYR A 63 -11.34 -5.37 -25.37
CA TYR A 63 -11.77 -4.01 -25.71
C TYR A 63 -13.19 -3.97 -26.29
N ARG A 64 -13.55 -4.95 -27.14
CA ARG A 64 -14.90 -5.08 -27.70
C ARG A 64 -15.94 -5.50 -26.66
N GLY A 65 -15.57 -6.32 -25.68
CA GLY A 65 -16.45 -6.71 -24.56
C GLY A 65 -16.87 -5.51 -23.70
N VAL A 66 -15.93 -4.61 -23.38
CA VAL A 66 -16.21 -3.39 -22.60
C VAL A 66 -17.11 -2.42 -23.39
N LEU A 67 -16.78 -2.13 -24.65
CA LEU A 67 -17.60 -1.28 -25.52
C LEU A 67 -19.05 -1.78 -25.66
N ARG A 68 -19.25 -3.10 -25.71
CA ARG A 68 -20.58 -3.69 -25.88
C ARG A 68 -21.40 -3.68 -24.59
N CYS A 69 -20.77 -3.78 -23.43
CA CYS A 69 -21.45 -3.67 -22.13
C CYS A 69 -21.77 -2.21 -21.75
N SER A 70 -20.99 -1.23 -22.22
CA SER A 70 -21.26 0.21 -21.95
C SER A 70 -22.24 0.86 -22.94
N ALA A 71 -22.72 0.12 -23.95
CA ALA A 71 -23.67 0.58 -24.96
C ALA A 71 -25.04 -0.14 -24.84
N GLY A 72 -25.29 -0.80 -23.71
CA GLY A 72 -26.57 -1.44 -23.38
C GLY A 72 -27.25 -0.69 -22.24
N ASP A 73 -27.76 0.50 -22.55
CA ASP A 73 -28.85 1.22 -21.88
C ASP A 73 -29.77 1.76 -22.99
#